data_AF-A0A1F8DQK4-F1
#
_entry.id   AF-A0A1F8DQK4-F1
#
_cell.length_a   1.000
_cell.length_b   1.000
_cell.length_c   1.000
_cell.angle_alpha   90.00
_cell.angle_beta   90.00
_cell.angle_gamma   90.00
#
_symmetry.space_group_name_H-M   'P 1'
#
loop_
_entity.id
_entity.type
_entity.pdbx_description
1 polymer ?
#
loop_
_entity_poly.entity_id
_entity_poly.type
_entity_poly.pdbx_seq_one_letter_code
_entity_poly.pdbx_strand_id
1 'polypeptide(L)'
;MVNDLSLAIWYMDDGFRRRDSKGFYLCSSSFTSKEQKILLKMLLEKFGIEARIHHQRKFERIFIPSAFSDKFNNLIKRFVLPALSYKLL
;
A
#
# COMPACT_ATOMS: atom_id res chain seq x y z
N MET A 1 -9.34 14.06 5.70
CA MET A 1 -8.94 13.08 6.73
C MET A 1 -8.71 11.74 6.05
N VAL A 2 -7.56 11.07 6.25
CA VAL A 2 -7.28 9.77 5.61
C VAL A 2 -8.14 8.66 6.24
N ASN A 3 -8.83 7.89 5.39
CA ASN A 3 -9.71 6.76 5.72
C ASN A 3 -9.53 5.60 4.72
N ASP A 4 -10.29 4.50 4.88
CA ASP A 4 -10.23 3.32 4.02
C ASP A 4 -10.43 3.63 2.53
N LEU A 5 -11.36 4.54 2.19
CA LEU A 5 -11.62 4.94 0.80
C LEU A 5 -10.42 5.68 0.21
N SER A 6 -9.81 6.61 0.95
CA SER A 6 -8.58 7.28 0.50
C SER A 6 -7.44 6.29 0.28
N LEU A 7 -7.31 5.28 1.16
CA LEU A 7 -6.31 4.23 1.01
C LEU A 7 -6.58 3.34 -0.22
N ALA A 8 -7.85 3.02 -0.48
CA ALA A 8 -8.25 2.24 -1.65
C ALA A 8 -7.98 3.01 -2.95
N ILE A 9 -8.29 4.31 -3.01
CA ILE A 9 -7.99 5.17 -4.17
C ILE A 9 -6.50 5.21 -4.43
N TRP A 10 -5.69 5.48 -3.39
CA TRP A 10 -4.23 5.48 -3.53
C TRP A 10 -3.69 4.14 -4.03
N TYR A 11 -4.23 3.02 -3.53
CA TYR A 11 -3.86 1.70 -4.02
C TYR A 11 -4.28 1.44 -5.48
N MET A 12 -5.45 1.92 -5.89
CA MET A 12 -5.90 1.78 -7.26
C MET A 12 -4.99 2.54 -8.23
N ASP A 13 -4.56 3.74 -7.87
CA ASP A 13 -3.70 4.59 -8.69
C ASP A 13 -2.26 4.04 -8.73
N ASP A 14 -1.60 3.96 -7.57
CA ASP A 14 -0.15 3.71 -7.47
C ASP A 14 0.21 2.35 -6.86
N GLY A 15 -0.78 1.53 -6.54
CA GLY A 15 -0.59 0.25 -5.88
C GLY A 15 -0.60 -0.95 -6.82
N PHE A 16 0.06 -2.03 -6.39
CA PHE A 16 -0.05 -3.34 -7.04
C PHE A 16 0.32 -4.48 -6.08
N ARG A 17 -0.23 -5.68 -6.32
CA ARG A 17 0.16 -6.92 -5.62
C ARG A 17 1.41 -7.53 -6.25
N ARG A 18 2.26 -8.09 -5.39
CA ARG A 18 3.42 -8.87 -5.83
C ARG A 18 2.98 -10.15 -6.53
N ARG A 19 3.78 -10.58 -7.51
CA ARG A 19 3.52 -11.85 -8.24
C ARG A 19 4.08 -13.07 -7.50
N ASP A 20 5.10 -12.85 -6.67
CA ASP A 20 5.88 -13.89 -5.98
C ASP A 20 5.52 -14.03 -4.49
N SER A 21 4.59 -13.21 -3.99
CA SER A 21 4.12 -13.27 -2.60
C SER A 21 2.77 -12.56 -2.46
N LYS A 22 2.14 -12.69 -1.29
CA LYS A 22 0.92 -11.93 -0.95
C LYS A 22 1.18 -10.44 -0.68
N GLY A 23 2.43 -9.98 -0.69
CA GLY A 23 2.75 -8.59 -0.36
C GLY A 23 2.23 -7.57 -1.38
N PHE A 24 2.07 -6.34 -0.93
CA PHE A 24 1.62 -5.22 -1.76
C PHE A 24 2.66 -4.10 -1.83
N TYR A 25 2.63 -3.34 -2.91
CA TYR A 25 3.39 -2.09 -3.04
C TYR A 25 2.46 -0.91 -3.21
N LEU A 26 2.94 0.24 -2.74
CA LEU A 26 2.47 1.58 -3.12
C LEU A 26 3.67 2.34 -3.71
N CYS A 27 3.56 2.76 -4.97
CA CYS A 27 4.61 3.47 -5.69
C CYS A 27 4.72 4.91 -5.17
N SER A 28 5.52 5.10 -4.11
CA SER A 28 5.72 6.38 -3.43
C SER A 28 7.00 7.11 -3.88
N SER A 29 7.50 6.84 -5.08
CA SER A 29 8.84 7.30 -5.52
C SER A 29 8.94 8.79 -5.82
N SER A 30 7.81 9.50 -5.88
CA SER A 30 7.76 10.97 -5.96
C SER A 30 8.04 11.65 -4.61
N PHE A 31 7.94 10.91 -3.49
CA PHE A 31 8.19 11.42 -2.15
C PHE A 31 9.62 11.18 -1.70
N THR A 32 10.14 12.08 -0.88
CA THR A 32 11.40 11.90 -0.17
C THR A 32 11.30 10.79 0.88
N SER A 33 12.43 10.21 1.27
CA SER A 33 12.49 9.21 2.35
C SER A 33 11.87 9.73 3.67
N LYS A 34 11.99 11.03 3.97
CA LYS A 34 11.36 11.65 5.15
C LYS A 34 9.84 11.64 5.05
N GLU A 35 9.28 11.99 3.90
CA GLU A 35 7.84 11.95 3.65
C GLU A 35 7.31 10.51 3.63
N GLN A 36 8.06 9.57 3.05
CA GLN A 36 7.70 8.15 3.11
C GLN A 36 7.62 7.64 4.56
N LYS A 37 8.53 8.06 5.46
CA LYS A 37 8.43 7.72 6.89
C LYS A 37 7.17 8.26 7.56
N ILE A 38 6.68 9.44 7.14
CA ILE A 38 5.38 9.96 7.60
C ILE A 38 4.24 9.05 7.13
N LEU A 39 4.28 8.60 5.86
CA LEU A 39 3.29 7.66 5.32
C LEU A 39 3.33 6.30 6.03
N LEU A 40 4.52 5.76 6.34
CA LEU A 40 4.66 4.52 7.11
C LEU A 40 4.04 4.66 8.51
N LYS A 41 4.34 5.76 9.21
CA LYS A 41 3.75 6.05 10.52
C LYS A 41 2.23 6.15 10.44
N MET A 42 1.72 6.84 9.42
CA MET A 42 0.28 6.95 9.17
C MET A 42 -0.38 5.59 8.93
N LEU A 43 0.24 4.72 8.13
CA LEU A 43 -0.25 3.35 7.88
C LEU A 43 -0.33 2.52 9.16
N LEU A 44 0.69 2.64 10.02
CA LEU A 44 0.72 1.95 11.31
C LEU A 44 -0.34 2.50 12.27
N GLU A 45 -0.38 3.81 12.50
CA GLU A 45 -1.25 4.42 13.52
C GLU A 45 -2.73 4.36 13.15
N LYS A 46 -3.08 4.54 11.87
CA LYS A 46 -4.49 4.56 11.43
C LYS A 46 -5.05 3.20 11.07
N PHE A 47 -4.23 2.34 10.47
CA PHE A 47 -4.69 1.07 9.93
C PHE A 47 -4.06 -0.14 10.63
N GLY A 48 -3.09 0.07 11.52
CA GLY A 48 -2.34 -1.01 12.15
C GLY A 48 -1.63 -1.88 11.11
N ILE A 49 -1.07 -1.26 10.07
CA ILE A 49 -0.30 -1.91 9.01
C ILE A 49 1.15 -1.48 9.15
N GLU A 50 2.00 -2.42 9.54
CA GLU A 50 3.45 -2.17 9.55
C GLU A 50 4.00 -2.38 8.13
N ALA A 51 4.33 -1.28 7.48
CA ALA A 51 4.94 -1.25 6.16
C ALA A 51 6.40 -0.80 6.23
N ARG A 52 7.17 -1.05 5.17
CA ARG A 52 8.60 -0.70 5.09
C ARG A 52 8.94 -0.07 3.75
N ILE A 53 9.99 0.74 3.72
CA ILE A 53 10.56 1.22 2.45
C ILE A 53 11.31 0.06 1.81
N HIS A 54 11.02 -0.17 0.52
CA HIS A 54 11.74 -1.12 -0.30
C HIS A 54 12.39 -0.41 -1.49
N HIS A 55 13.66 -0.69 -1.72
CA HIS A 55 14.45 -0.09 -2.77
C HIS A 55 14.35 -0.93 -4.05
N GLN A 56 13.96 -0.30 -5.14
CA GLN A 56 14.01 -0.86 -6.48
C GLN A 56 14.87 0.03 -7.38
N ARG A 57 16.13 -0.38 -7.56
CA ARG A 57 17.15 0.40 -8.29
C ARG A 57 17.26 1.81 -7.69
N LYS A 58 16.86 2.84 -8.44
CA LYS A 58 16.91 4.26 -8.04
C LYS A 58 15.63 4.76 -7.35
N PHE A 59 14.62 3.90 -7.21
CA PHE A 59 13.32 4.28 -6.69
C PHE A 59 13.04 3.61 -5.36
N GLU A 60 12.43 4.35 -4.45
CA GLU A 60 11.90 3.84 -3.18
C GLU A 60 10.38 3.68 -3.29
N ARG A 61 9.85 2.59 -2.73
CA ARG A 61 8.42 2.31 -2.66
C ARG A 61 8.04 1.83 -1.28
N ILE A 62 6.80 2.09 -0.88
CA ILE A 62 6.26 1.49 0.34
C ILE A 62 5.85 0.05 0.04
N PHE A 63 6.33 -0.88 0.86
CA PHE A 63 6.02 -2.29 0.82
C PHE A 63 5.20 -2.70 2.04
N ILE A 64 4.04 -3.31 1.78
CA ILE A 64 3.20 -3.95 2.79
C ILE A 64 3.53 -5.44 2.80
N PRO A 65 4.14 -5.98 3.88
CA PRO A 65 4.50 -7.38 3.99
C PRO A 65 3.30 -8.33 3.99
N SER A 66 3.53 -9.59 3.58
CA SER A 66 2.52 -10.65 3.56
C SER A 66 1.77 -10.83 4.88
N ALA A 67 2.43 -10.56 6.01
CA ALA A 67 1.83 -10.62 7.35
C ALA A 67 0.65 -9.65 7.54
N PHE A 68 0.59 -8.57 6.74
CA PHE A 68 -0.48 -7.57 6.79
C PHE A 68 -1.39 -7.60 5.56
N SER A 69 -1.15 -8.51 4.62
CA SER A 69 -1.84 -8.50 3.32
C SER A 69 -3.33 -8.75 3.44
N ASP A 70 -3.77 -9.73 4.23
CA ASP A 70 -5.20 -10.00 4.41
C ASP A 70 -5.90 -8.80 5.06
N LYS A 71 -5.24 -8.15 6.03
CA LYS A 71 -5.74 -6.94 6.70
C LYS A 71 -5.88 -5.78 5.71
N PHE A 72 -4.83 -5.49 4.95
CA PHE A 72 -4.83 -4.44 3.93
C PHE A 72 -5.91 -4.70 2.87
N ASN A 73 -5.97 -5.92 2.33
CA ASN A 73 -6.95 -6.31 1.32
C ASN A 73 -8.38 -6.16 1.83
N ASN A 74 -8.66 -6.59 3.06
CA ASN A 74 -10.00 -6.47 3.65
C ASN A 74 -10.44 -5.03 3.90
N LEU A 75 -9.51 -4.11 4.21
CA LEU A 75 -9.81 -2.69 4.39
C LEU A 75 -10.27 -2.05 3.06
N ILE A 76 -9.58 -2.36 1.96
CA ILE A 76 -9.79 -1.65 0.70
C ILE A 76 -10.75 -2.34 -0.26
N LYS A 77 -10.92 -3.67 -0.19
CA LYS A 77 -11.58 -4.46 -1.26
C LYS A 77 -12.99 -3.98 -1.62
N ARG A 78 -13.76 -3.48 -0.64
CA ARG A 78 -15.13 -2.99 -0.87
C ARG A 78 -15.21 -1.72 -1.71
N PHE A 79 -14.09 -0.99 -1.82
CA PHE A 79 -14.00 0.27 -2.55
C PHE A 79 -13.28 0.11 -3.89
N VAL A 80 -12.63 -1.04 -4.15
CA VAL A 80 -11.89 -1.27 -5.39
C VAL A 80 -12.87 -1.59 -6.52
N LEU A 81 -12.72 -0.89 -7.64
CA LEU A 81 -13.56 -1.09 -8.82
C LEU A 81 -13.39 -2.51 -9.38
N PRO A 82 -14.45 -3.15 -9.91
CA PRO A 82 -14.35 -4.50 -10.49
C PRO A 82 -13.25 -4.64 -11.55
N ALA A 83 -13.07 -3.62 -12.39
CA ALA A 83 -12.03 -3.58 -13.42
C ALA A 83 -10.59 -3.55 -12.87
N LEU A 84 -10.41 -3.21 -11.58
CA LEU A 84 -9.13 -3.17 -10.88
C LEU A 84 -8.97 -4.31 -9.86
N SER A 85 -9.93 -5.23 -9.79
CA SER A 85 -9.91 -6.37 -8.85
C SER A 85 -8.72 -7.31 -9.06
N TYR A 86 -8.13 -7.34 -10.26
CA TYR A 86 -6.90 -8.10 -10.54
C TYR A 86 -5.70 -7.68 -9.67
N LYS A 87 -5.76 -6.48 -9.07
CA LYS A 87 -4.75 -6.00 -8.12
C LYS A 87 -4.90 -6.63 -6.73
N LEU A 88 -6.10 -7.08 -6.32
CA LEU A 88 -6.37 -7.61 -4.98
C LEU A 88 -5.74 -9.01 -4.73
N LEU A 89 -5.85 -9.49 -3.47
CA LEU A 89 -5.48 -10.88 -3.11
C LEU A 89 -6.39 -11.91 -3.77
#